data_AF-A0A350XZ28-F1
#
_entry.id   AF-A0A350XZ28-F1
#
_cell.length_a   1.000
_cell.length_b   1.000
_cell.length_c   1.000
_cell.angle_alpha   90.00
_cell.angle_beta   90.00
_cell.angle_gamma   90.00
#
_symmetry.space_group_name_H-M   'P 1'
#
loop_
_entity.id
_entity.type
_entity.pdbx_description
1 polymer ?
#
loop_
_entity_poly.entity_id
_entity_poly.type
_entity_poly.pdbx_seq_one_letter_code
_entity_poly.pdbx_strand_id
1 'polypeptide(L)' 'NEWMINQSDYVITYIEHDFGGAAKFANRARQKNKNVINLYKL' A
#
# COMPACT_ATOMS: atom_id res chain seq x y z
N ASN A 1 0.16 6.37 -8.45
CA ASN A 1 0.99 6.00 -7.28
C ASN A 1 2.18 5.12 -7.59
N GLU A 2 2.37 4.61 -8.81
CA GLU A 2 3.52 3.73 -9.10
C GLU A 2 4.88 4.37 -8.84
N TRP A 3 5.07 5.61 -9.28
CA TRP A 3 6.31 6.33 -9.05
C TRP A 3 6.62 6.45 -7.55
N MET A 4 5.62 6.85 -6.74
CA MET A 4 5.76 6.96 -5.28
C MET A 4 6.11 5.63 -4.62
N ILE A 5 5.48 4.51 -5.02
CA ILE A 5 5.78 3.18 -4.49
C ILE A 5 7.23 2.78 -4.82
N ASN A 6 7.72 3.11 -6.03
CA ASN A 6 9.10 2.80 -6.40
C ASN A 6 10.12 3.57 -5.56
N GLN A 7 9.83 4.83 -5.26
CA GLN A 7 10.73 5.76 -4.57
C GLN A 7 10.58 5.77 -3.04
N SER A 8 9.85 4.81 -2.46
CA SER A 8 9.63 4.73 -1.01
C SER A 8 10.05 3.38 -0.44
N ASP A 9 10.46 3.38 0.83
CA ASP A 9 10.71 2.15 1.60
C ASP A 9 9.46 1.69 2.35
N TYR A 10 8.61 2.66 2.76
CA TYR A 10 7.38 2.45 3.49
C TYR A 10 6.17 3.02 2.75
N VAL A 11 5.05 2.30 2.82
CA VAL A 11 3.75 2.74 2.31
C VAL A 11 2.71 2.61 3.42
N ILE A 12 2.27 3.75 3.94
CA ILE A 12 1.23 3.81 4.98
C ILE A 12 -0.12 3.99 4.31
N THR A 13 -1.10 3.19 4.71
CA THR A 13 -2.46 3.21 4.15
C THR A 13 -3.51 3.16 5.25
N TYR A 14 -4.70 3.67 4.96
CA TYR A 14 -5.90 3.43 5.76
C TYR A 14 -6.93 2.78 4.83
N ILE A 15 -7.04 1.45 4.90
CA ILE A 15 -7.86 0.67 3.97
C ILE A 15 -8.73 -0.29 4.78
N GLU A 16 -10.02 -0.01 4.78
CA GLU A 16 -11.03 -0.82 5.46
C GLU A 16 -11.38 -2.10 4.70
N HIS A 17 -11.55 -1.99 3.39
CA HIS A 17 -11.92 -3.10 2.51
C HIS A 17 -10.85 -3.39 1.45
N ASP A 18 -10.78 -4.63 0.97
CA ASP A 18 -9.76 -5.12 0.04
C ASP A 18 -9.99 -4.74 -1.43
N PHE A 19 -10.90 -3.81 -1.71
CA PHE A 19 -11.23 -3.32 -3.04
C PHE A 19 -11.00 -1.81 -3.22
N GLY A 20 -10.96 -1.37 -4.48
CA GLY A 20 -10.74 0.02 -4.87
C GLY A 20 -9.28 0.37 -5.17
N GLY A 21 -9.06 1.63 -5.55
CA GLY A 21 -7.75 2.12 -6.01
C GLY A 21 -6.66 2.01 -4.95
N ALA A 22 -6.96 2.37 -3.69
CA ALA A 22 -6.02 2.29 -2.59
C ALA A 22 -5.58 0.84 -2.31
N ALA A 23 -6.52 -0.11 -2.26
CA ALA A 23 -6.23 -1.53 -2.10
C ALA A 23 -5.36 -2.08 -3.23
N LYS A 24 -5.63 -1.70 -4.48
CA LYS A 24 -4.82 -2.09 -5.65
C LYS A 24 -3.36 -1.63 -5.51
N PHE A 25 -3.13 -0.37 -5.12
CA PHE A 25 -1.78 0.16 -4.96
C PHE A 25 -1.07 -0.40 -3.72
N ALA A 26 -1.78 -0.64 -2.61
CA ALA A 26 -1.23 -1.31 -1.44
C ALA A 26 -0.75 -2.74 -1.77
N ASN A 27 -1.55 -3.49 -2.54
CA ASN A 27 -1.14 -4.82 -3.03
C ASN A 27 0.08 -4.74 -3.96
N ARG A 28 0.13 -3.73 -4.83
CA ARG A 28 1.29 -3.53 -5.71
C ARG A 28 2.56 -3.16 -4.93
N ALA A 29 2.44 -2.38 -3.85
CA ALA A 29 3.55 -2.11 -2.94
C ALA A 29 4.04 -3.38 -2.23
N ARG A 30 3.12 -4.26 -1.77
CA ARG A 30 3.47 -5.58 -1.21
C ARG A 30 4.21 -6.46 -2.22
N GLN A 31 3.73 -6.52 -3.46
CA GLN A 31 4.39 -7.27 -4.54
C GLN A 31 5.80 -6.76 -4.86
N LYS A 32 6.09 -5.49 -4.56
CA LYS A 32 7.41 -4.87 -4.70
C LYS A 32 8.27 -4.96 -3.43
N ASN A 33 7.89 -5.81 -2.48
CA ASN A 33 8.57 -6.01 -1.19
C ASN A 33 8.74 -4.70 -0.40
N LYS A 34 7.80 -3.75 -0.53
CA LYS A 34 7.78 -2.54 0.29
C LYS A 34 7.16 -2.82 1.66
N ASN A 35 7.56 -2.05 2.67
CA ASN A 35 6.98 -2.15 4.01
C ASN A 35 5.61 -1.46 4.02
N VAL A 36 4.53 -2.24 3.90
CA VAL A 36 3.16 -1.71 3.86
C VAL A 36 2.49 -1.81 5.22
N ILE A 37 2.10 -0.67 5.80
CA ILE A 37 1.40 -0.60 7.09
C ILE A 37 -0.03 -0.13 6.83
N ASN A 38 -1.02 -0.92 7.24
CA ASN A 38 -2.43 -0.53 7.16
C ASN A 38 -2.96 -0.18 8.54
N LEU A 39 -3.25 1.11 8.74
CA LEU A 39 -3.71 1.66 10.02
C LEU A 39 -5.09 1.15 10.45
N TYR A 40 -5.94 0.72 9.52
CA TYR A 40 -7.24 0.13 9.85
C TYR A 40 -7.13 -1.27 10.49
N LYS A 41 -6.02 -1.96 10.26
CA LYS A 41 -5.77 -3.33 10.77
C LYS A 41 -4.87 -3.35 12.01
N LEU A 42 -4.51 -2.18 12.54
CA LEU A 42 -3.86 -2.01 13.84
C LEU A 42 -4.93 -1.92 14.93
#